data_AF-A0AAW1GJI4-F1
#
_entry.id   AF-A0AAW1GJI4-F1
#
_cell.length_a   1.000
_cell.length_b   1.000
_cell.length_c   1.000
_cell.angle_alpha   90.00
_cell.angle_beta   90.00
_cell.angle_gamma   90.00
#
_symmetry.space_group_name_H-M   'P 1'
#
loop_
_entity.id
_entity.type
_entity.pdbx_description
1 polymer ?
#
loop_
_entity_poly.entity_id
_entity_poly.type
_entity_poly.pdbx_seq_one_letter_code
_entity_poly.pdbx_strand_id
1 'polypeptide(L)'
;MINPELIAGMLFLPCMSDNEAIEIVGAERFSNYSGYASTFRYTGDHVDIREIDSLGRRNTRIVAIDALCSPGSRQYRLDYLLREANKAFCGFLDPSKYPQYQMLSEHSNSHEDLSGSDAMDTTNCDTRSALIEGCTLSSEMHEGRLSPTKTNPERVDNMEVDHIDVGIATGNWGCGAFGGDPEVKAVIQWLAASQALRPFISYYTFELEKLLNLDQVCEWILAHKWTVGELWTMLVDYCTKLRKGETKRGFLLWLVPTFHQQ
;
A
#
# COMPACT_ATOMS: atom_id res chain seq x y z
N MET A 1 -11.08 19.47 2.06
CA MET A 1 -11.52 20.77 1.48
C MET A 1 -12.02 20.63 0.05
N ILE A 2 -11.26 20.01 -0.86
CA ILE A 2 -11.70 19.82 -2.25
C ILE A 2 -12.83 18.78 -2.43
N ASN A 3 -12.93 17.83 -1.50
CA ASN A 3 -14.07 16.92 -1.31
C ASN A 3 -14.69 17.23 0.08
N PRO A 4 -15.61 18.21 0.19
CA PRO A 4 -16.14 18.65 1.48
C PRO A 4 -17.03 17.61 2.17
N GLU A 5 -17.60 16.66 1.42
CA GLU A 5 -18.43 15.56 1.93
C GLU A 5 -17.68 14.69 2.95
N LEU A 6 -16.36 14.58 2.82
CA LEU A 6 -15.51 13.84 3.77
C LEU A 6 -15.57 14.43 5.19
N ILE A 7 -15.88 15.72 5.32
CA ILE A 7 -15.99 16.40 6.63
C ILE A 7 -17.20 15.86 7.41
N ALA A 8 -18.25 15.39 6.74
CA ALA A 8 -19.42 14.82 7.40
C ALA A 8 -19.06 13.60 8.26
N GLY A 9 -18.00 12.86 7.91
CA GLY A 9 -17.49 11.75 8.70
C GLY A 9 -17.12 12.14 10.14
N MET A 10 -16.70 13.39 10.37
CA MET A 10 -16.40 13.89 11.72
C MET A 10 -17.61 13.93 12.66
N LEU A 11 -18.83 13.83 12.13
CA LEU A 11 -20.06 13.85 12.93
C LEU A 11 -20.38 12.49 13.57
N PHE A 12 -19.96 11.38 12.96
CA PHE A 12 -20.42 10.04 13.32
C PHE A 12 -19.35 8.95 13.30
N LEU A 13 -18.13 9.24 12.83
CA LEU A 13 -17.04 8.27 12.84
C LEU A 13 -16.20 8.42 14.12
N PRO A 14 -16.02 7.36 14.92
CA PRO A 14 -15.19 7.41 16.11
C PRO A 14 -13.70 7.52 15.75
N CYS A 15 -12.87 7.85 16.74
CA CYS A 15 -11.41 7.78 16.60
C CYS A 15 -11.01 6.34 16.27
N MET A 16 -10.17 6.16 15.25
CA MET A 16 -9.71 4.83 14.83
C MET A 16 -8.75 4.23 15.85
N SER A 17 -8.98 2.96 16.21
CA SER A 17 -8.05 2.09 16.90
C SER A 17 -6.94 1.62 15.95
N ASP A 18 -5.87 1.00 16.46
CA ASP A 18 -4.72 0.57 15.65
C ASP A 18 -5.07 -0.45 14.54
N ASN A 19 -6.20 -1.14 14.65
CA ASN A 19 -6.71 -2.13 13.69
C ASN A 19 -7.94 -1.65 12.91
N GLU A 20 -8.21 -0.36 12.87
CA GLU A 20 -9.37 0.22 12.17
C GLU A 20 -8.92 1.13 11.02
N ALA A 21 -9.68 1.12 9.92
CA ALA A 21 -9.54 2.05 8.81
C ALA A 21 -10.95 2.46 8.36
N ILE A 22 -11.07 3.63 7.75
CA ILE A 22 -12.37 4.17 7.30
C ILE A 22 -12.34 4.25 5.78
N GLU A 23 -13.19 3.48 5.11
CA GLU A 23 -13.43 3.59 3.67
C GLU A 23 -14.62 4.53 3.39
N ILE A 24 -14.43 5.48 2.49
CA ILE A 24 -15.45 6.41 2.02
C ILE A 24 -15.55 6.28 0.50
N VAL A 25 -16.73 5.90 0.02
CA VAL A 25 -17.02 5.69 -1.40
C VAL A 25 -18.03 6.71 -1.88
N GLY A 26 -17.77 7.35 -3.01
CA GLY A 26 -18.72 8.27 -3.66
C GLY A 26 -18.41 9.75 -3.52
N ALA A 27 -17.34 10.13 -2.81
CA ALA A 27 -17.03 11.53 -2.57
C ALA A 27 -16.74 12.28 -3.89
N GLU A 28 -17.44 13.39 -4.10
CA GLU A 28 -17.28 14.26 -5.27
C GLU A 28 -16.24 15.35 -5.00
N ARG A 29 -15.43 15.69 -6.02
CA ARG A 29 -14.51 16.83 -5.95
C ARG A 29 -15.19 18.08 -6.50
N PHE A 30 -15.23 19.14 -5.70
CA PHE A 30 -15.88 20.40 -6.06
C PHE A 30 -14.91 21.54 -6.37
N SER A 31 -13.64 21.42 -5.98
CA SER A 31 -12.69 22.54 -6.09
C SER A 31 -11.32 22.12 -6.63
N ASN A 32 -10.74 23.00 -7.45
CA ASN A 32 -9.34 22.98 -7.82
C ASN A 32 -8.50 23.78 -6.82
N TYR A 33 -7.25 23.39 -6.65
CA TYR A 33 -6.32 24.07 -5.77
C TYR A 33 -4.91 24.12 -6.37
N SER A 34 -4.07 24.99 -5.83
CA SER A 34 -2.62 25.01 -6.02
C SER A 34 -1.90 25.27 -4.71
N GLY A 35 -0.61 24.94 -4.66
CA GLY A 35 0.21 25.10 -3.46
C GLY A 35 -0.17 24.15 -2.32
N TYR A 36 0.54 24.28 -1.21
CA TYR A 36 0.40 23.41 -0.04
C TYR A 36 0.67 24.20 1.24
N ALA A 37 0.03 23.82 2.35
CA ALA A 37 0.11 24.52 3.63
C ALA A 37 -0.10 26.04 3.47
N SER A 38 0.88 26.88 3.81
CA SER A 38 0.77 28.34 3.73
C SER A 38 0.56 28.88 2.30
N THR A 39 0.97 28.12 1.28
CA THR A 39 0.79 28.49 -0.13
C THR A 39 -0.48 27.92 -0.75
N PHE A 40 -1.29 27.16 0.02
CA PHE A 40 -2.55 26.61 -0.47
C PHE A 40 -3.50 27.71 -0.94
N ARG A 41 -3.99 27.61 -2.18
CA ARG A 41 -4.94 28.54 -2.79
C ARG A 41 -6.01 27.78 -3.56
N TYR A 42 -7.24 28.25 -3.45
CA TYR A 42 -8.33 27.86 -4.34
C TYR A 42 -8.07 28.41 -5.74
N THR A 43 -8.25 27.58 -6.77
CA THR A 43 -7.96 27.95 -8.18
C THR A 43 -9.16 27.85 -9.11
N GLY A 44 -10.35 27.59 -8.58
CA GLY A 44 -11.60 27.54 -9.36
C GLY A 44 -12.43 26.28 -9.09
N ASP A 45 -13.66 26.29 -9.58
CA ASP A 45 -14.59 25.17 -9.40
C ASP A 45 -14.08 23.94 -10.17
N HIS A 46 -14.37 22.76 -9.63
CA HIS A 46 -14.11 21.50 -10.31
C HIS A 46 -15.45 20.87 -10.71
N VAL A 47 -15.55 20.45 -11.98
CA VAL A 47 -16.66 19.62 -12.46
C VAL A 47 -16.17 18.19 -12.48
N ASP A 48 -16.61 17.39 -11.52
CA ASP A 48 -16.20 15.99 -11.42
C ASP A 48 -16.89 15.15 -12.51
N ILE A 49 -16.09 14.74 -13.50
CA ILE A 49 -16.54 13.93 -14.64
C ILE A 49 -16.40 12.44 -14.40
N ARG A 50 -16.01 12.01 -13.19
CA ARG A 50 -15.92 10.59 -12.87
C ARG A 50 -17.27 9.91 -13.04
N GLU A 51 -17.20 8.68 -13.52
CA GLU A 51 -18.35 7.80 -13.67
C GLU A 51 -19.06 7.59 -12.34
N ILE A 52 -20.33 7.21 -12.45
CA ILE A 52 -21.22 6.95 -11.33
C ILE A 52 -21.56 5.47 -11.35
N ASP A 53 -21.50 4.82 -10.19
CA ASP A 53 -21.89 3.42 -10.06
C ASP A 53 -23.42 3.22 -10.08
N SER A 54 -23.85 1.95 -10.01
CA SER A 54 -25.27 1.59 -9.98
C SER A 54 -26.03 2.11 -8.75
N LEU A 55 -25.32 2.56 -7.71
CA LEU A 55 -25.89 3.12 -6.48
C LEU A 55 -25.92 4.66 -6.50
N GLY A 56 -25.54 5.29 -7.61
CA GLY A 56 -25.53 6.75 -7.72
C GLY A 56 -24.33 7.41 -7.06
N ARG A 57 -23.27 6.67 -6.73
CA ARG A 57 -22.06 7.18 -6.10
C ARG A 57 -20.98 7.45 -7.15
N ARG A 58 -20.18 8.50 -6.98
CA ARG A 58 -18.98 8.69 -7.83
C ARG A 58 -18.02 7.51 -7.67
N ASN A 59 -17.34 7.13 -8.75
CA ASN A 59 -16.26 6.15 -8.75
C ASN A 59 -14.97 6.73 -8.11
N THR A 60 -15.10 7.13 -6.85
CA THR A 60 -14.05 7.62 -5.96
C THR A 60 -14.09 6.77 -4.70
N ARG A 61 -12.97 6.14 -4.37
CA ARG A 61 -12.79 5.42 -3.09
C ARG A 61 -11.61 6.02 -2.35
N ILE A 62 -11.82 6.40 -1.11
CA ILE A 62 -10.81 7.01 -0.25
C ILE A 62 -10.77 6.21 1.04
N VAL A 63 -9.59 5.73 1.41
CA VAL A 63 -9.37 5.05 2.69
C VAL A 63 -8.55 5.94 3.61
N ALA A 64 -9.07 6.23 4.80
CA ALA A 64 -8.36 6.95 5.83
C ALA A 64 -7.61 5.98 6.74
N ILE A 65 -6.29 6.17 6.84
CA ILE A 65 -5.40 5.47 7.77
C ILE A 65 -4.49 6.48 8.49
N ASP A 66 -4.36 6.34 9.80
CA ASP A 66 -3.55 7.24 10.63
C ASP A 66 -2.16 6.65 10.91
N ALA A 67 -1.10 7.40 10.59
CA ALA A 67 0.27 7.03 10.97
C ALA A 67 0.58 7.45 12.42
N LEU A 68 1.59 6.84 13.03
CA LEU A 68 2.07 7.27 14.34
C LEU A 68 2.65 8.69 14.28
N CYS A 69 2.26 9.53 15.25
CA CYS A 69 2.72 10.91 15.31
C CYS A 69 4.06 11.02 16.06
N SER A 70 5.06 11.61 15.40
CA SER A 70 6.39 11.91 15.96
C SER A 70 7.03 10.72 16.70
N PRO A 71 7.14 9.54 16.07
CA PRO A 71 7.69 8.35 16.73
C PRO A 71 9.19 8.48 17.05
N GLY A 72 9.91 9.40 16.40
CA GLY A 72 11.35 9.57 16.55
C GLY A 72 12.08 8.28 16.19
N SER A 73 13.10 7.89 16.96
CA SER A 73 13.81 6.62 16.74
C SER A 73 13.01 5.37 17.10
N ARG A 74 11.84 5.51 17.76
CA ARG A 74 10.99 4.36 18.11
C ARG A 74 10.37 3.70 16.88
N GLN A 75 10.23 4.43 15.76
CA GLN A 75 9.68 3.89 14.52
C GLN A 75 10.43 2.66 13.98
N TYR A 76 11.70 2.50 14.34
CA TYR A 76 12.54 1.36 13.97
C TYR A 76 12.43 0.19 14.96
N ARG A 77 11.52 0.24 15.94
CA ARG A 77 11.24 -0.90 16.81
C ARG A 77 10.22 -1.82 16.15
N LEU A 78 10.35 -3.12 16.38
CA LEU A 78 9.48 -4.14 15.79
C LEU A 78 7.99 -3.89 16.06
N ASP A 79 7.64 -3.48 17.28
CA ASP A 79 6.25 -3.15 17.66
C ASP A 79 5.69 -1.95 16.87
N TYR A 80 6.53 -0.96 16.56
CA TYR A 80 6.13 0.19 15.75
C TYR A 80 6.03 -0.18 14.27
N LEU A 81 6.98 -0.96 13.74
CA LEU A 81 6.92 -1.47 12.37
C LEU A 81 5.64 -2.30 12.15
N LEU A 82 5.32 -3.19 13.09
CA LEU A 82 4.12 -4.03 13.04
C LEU A 82 2.84 -3.20 13.10
N ARG A 83 2.78 -2.20 13.98
CA ARG A 83 1.61 -1.30 14.07
C ARG A 83 1.36 -0.63 12.72
N GLU A 84 2.39 -0.05 12.12
CA GLU A 84 2.26 0.70 10.86
C GLU A 84 1.95 -0.22 9.68
N ALA A 85 2.52 -1.42 9.63
CA ALA A 85 2.19 -2.44 8.64
C ALA A 85 0.74 -2.93 8.77
N ASN A 86 0.28 -3.23 9.99
CA ASN A 86 -1.08 -3.68 10.24
C ASN A 86 -2.12 -2.60 9.95
N LYS A 87 -1.83 -1.33 10.27
CA LYS A 87 -2.68 -0.20 9.94
C LYS A 87 -2.83 -0.02 8.42
N ALA A 88 -1.72 -0.06 7.69
CA ALA A 88 -1.74 0.01 6.23
C ALA A 88 -2.50 -1.20 5.64
N PHE A 89 -2.22 -2.42 6.12
CA PHE A 89 -2.90 -3.63 5.70
C PHE A 89 -4.41 -3.55 5.92
N CYS A 90 -4.85 -3.10 7.10
CA CYS A 90 -6.26 -2.88 7.43
C CYS A 90 -6.94 -1.95 6.41
N GLY A 91 -6.28 -0.86 6.02
CA GLY A 91 -6.81 0.04 5.00
C GLY A 91 -6.74 -0.51 3.56
N PHE A 92 -5.84 -1.45 3.29
CA PHE A 92 -5.66 -2.02 1.95
C PHE A 92 -6.44 -3.30 1.71
N LEU A 93 -7.02 -3.91 2.75
CA LEU A 93 -7.86 -5.10 2.64
C LEU A 93 -8.92 -4.94 1.54
N ASP A 94 -9.05 -5.97 0.72
CA ASP A 94 -10.08 -6.04 -0.31
C ASP A 94 -11.11 -7.11 0.07
N PRO A 95 -12.35 -6.72 0.41
CA PRO A 95 -13.39 -7.68 0.75
C PRO A 95 -13.67 -8.72 -0.35
N SER A 96 -13.42 -8.39 -1.62
CA SER A 96 -13.57 -9.35 -2.72
C SER A 96 -12.53 -10.48 -2.70
N LYS A 97 -11.41 -10.28 -1.98
CA LYS A 97 -10.32 -11.25 -1.83
C LYS A 97 -10.39 -12.04 -0.51
N TYR A 98 -11.47 -11.92 0.27
CA TYR A 98 -11.64 -12.65 1.54
C TYR A 98 -11.46 -14.17 1.42
N PRO A 99 -12.00 -14.87 0.39
CA PRO A 99 -11.77 -16.31 0.25
C PRO A 99 -10.29 -16.68 0.14
N GLN A 100 -9.51 -15.87 -0.59
CA GLN A 100 -8.07 -16.09 -0.77
C GLN A 100 -7.32 -15.88 0.55
N TYR A 101 -7.69 -14.87 1.34
CA TYR A 101 -7.09 -14.67 2.66
C TYR A 101 -7.36 -15.85 3.60
N GLN A 102 -8.58 -16.41 3.59
CA GLN A 102 -8.94 -17.57 4.41
C GLN A 102 -8.10 -18.80 4.05
N MET A 103 -7.98 -19.11 2.75
CA MET A 103 -7.15 -20.22 2.27
C MET A 103 -5.68 -20.10 2.72
N LEU A 104 -5.12 -18.90 2.63
CA LEU A 104 -3.74 -18.63 3.07
C LEU A 104 -3.56 -18.85 4.59
N SER A 105 -4.56 -18.46 5.40
CA SER A 105 -4.52 -18.62 6.85
C SER A 105 -4.62 -20.08 7.30
N GLU A 106 -5.36 -20.91 6.57
CA GLU A 106 -5.51 -22.35 6.87
C GLU A 106 -4.22 -23.12 6.56
N HIS A 107 -3.52 -22.75 5.48
CA HIS A 107 -2.25 -23.38 5.09
C HIS A 107 -1.09 -23.03 6.04
N SER A 108 -1.09 -21.84 6.65
CA SER A 108 -0.09 -21.50 7.67
C SER A 108 -0.28 -22.30 8.97
N ASN A 109 -1.52 -22.59 9.36
CA ASN A 109 -1.82 -23.31 10.60
C ASN A 109 -1.55 -24.82 10.50
N SER A 110 -1.57 -25.41 9.29
CA SER A 110 -1.27 -26.84 9.10
C SER A 110 0.21 -27.22 9.22
N HIS A 111 1.13 -26.24 9.24
CA HIS A 111 2.57 -26.50 9.28
C HIS A 111 3.21 -26.48 10.67
N GLU A 112 2.49 -26.08 11.73
CA GLU A 112 3.02 -26.07 13.11
C GLU A 112 2.77 -27.37 13.90
N ASP A 113 1.99 -28.32 13.38
CA ASP A 113 1.50 -29.49 14.16
C ASP A 113 2.08 -30.88 13.82
N LEU A 114 3.19 -30.97 13.07
CA LEU A 114 3.83 -32.28 12.78
C LEU A 114 5.31 -32.32 13.18
N SER A 115 5.55 -32.44 14.48
CA SER A 115 6.79 -33.07 15.00
C SER A 115 6.43 -34.45 15.59
N GLY A 116 6.44 -35.47 14.74
CA GLY A 116 6.17 -36.84 15.20
C GLY A 116 6.14 -37.90 14.10
N SER A 117 7.28 -38.55 13.89
CA SER A 117 7.50 -39.89 13.31
C SER A 117 7.52 -40.07 11.78
N ASP A 118 8.45 -40.94 11.38
CA ASP A 118 8.87 -41.31 10.02
C ASP A 118 7.80 -42.07 9.22
N ALA A 119 7.72 -41.82 7.90
CA ALA A 119 7.85 -42.84 6.85
C ALA A 119 7.61 -42.23 5.46
N MET A 120 8.41 -42.72 4.52
CA MET A 120 8.46 -42.42 3.10
C MET A 120 7.16 -42.85 2.38
N ASP A 121 6.46 -41.92 1.72
CA ASP A 121 5.59 -42.25 0.59
C ASP A 121 5.66 -41.18 -0.50
N THR A 122 6.07 -41.62 -1.67
CA THR A 122 6.17 -40.86 -2.91
C THR A 122 4.86 -41.00 -3.68
N THR A 123 3.97 -40.01 -3.59
CA THR A 123 2.95 -39.78 -4.63
C THR A 123 2.55 -38.30 -4.71
N ASN A 124 2.98 -37.68 -5.81
CA ASN A 124 2.29 -36.66 -6.60
C ASN A 124 1.28 -35.74 -5.87
N CYS A 125 1.66 -34.51 -5.56
CA CYS A 125 0.71 -33.41 -5.57
C CYS A 125 1.33 -32.16 -6.20
N ASP A 126 0.59 -31.61 -7.17
CA ASP A 126 0.85 -30.37 -7.85
C ASP A 126 0.88 -29.20 -6.85
N THR A 127 1.98 -29.07 -6.10
CA THR A 127 2.25 -27.90 -5.27
C THR A 127 2.95 -26.86 -6.12
N ARG A 128 2.31 -26.47 -7.23
CA ARG A 128 2.55 -25.13 -7.76
C ARG A 128 1.87 -24.19 -6.79
N SER A 129 2.65 -23.78 -5.79
CA SER A 129 2.48 -22.53 -5.05
C SER A 129 1.75 -21.56 -5.95
N ALA A 130 0.53 -21.18 -5.55
CA ALA A 130 -0.23 -20.14 -6.23
C ALA A 130 0.64 -18.87 -6.13
N LEU A 131 1.50 -18.69 -7.14
CA LEU A 131 2.22 -17.47 -7.39
C LEU A 131 1.14 -16.46 -7.75
N ILE A 132 0.62 -15.81 -6.72
CA ILE A 132 -0.13 -14.58 -6.91
C ILE A 132 0.86 -13.64 -7.59
N GLU A 133 0.53 -13.19 -8.80
CA GLU A 133 1.29 -12.12 -9.47
C GLU A 133 1.49 -11.00 -8.44
N GLY A 134 2.76 -10.75 -8.10
CA GLY A 134 3.10 -9.90 -6.96
C GLY A 134 2.64 -8.46 -7.19
N CYS A 135 2.22 -7.79 -6.12
CA CYS A 135 1.91 -6.36 -6.14
C CYS A 135 3.12 -5.59 -6.68
N THR A 136 2.96 -4.92 -7.83
CA THR A 136 4.02 -4.07 -8.38
C THR A 136 3.98 -2.69 -7.72
N LEU A 137 5.15 -2.10 -7.45
CA LEU A 137 5.27 -0.73 -6.95
C LEU A 137 5.90 0.13 -8.04
N SER A 138 5.19 1.17 -8.46
CA SER A 138 5.68 2.19 -9.38
C SER A 138 5.74 3.54 -8.69
N SER A 139 6.81 4.31 -8.92
CA SER A 139 6.92 5.67 -8.42
C SER A 139 6.46 6.72 -9.45
N GLU A 140 5.74 7.74 -9.01
CA GLU A 140 5.28 8.86 -9.83
C GLU A 140 5.78 10.21 -9.28
N MET A 141 6.28 11.07 -10.18
CA MET A 141 6.93 12.35 -9.83
C MET A 141 5.99 13.58 -9.87
N HIS A 142 4.78 13.50 -10.42
CA HIS A 142 3.85 14.65 -10.55
C HIS A 142 2.35 14.28 -10.47
N GLU A 143 1.51 15.23 -10.03
CA GLU A 143 0.04 15.12 -10.00
C GLU A 143 -0.54 14.93 -11.42
N GLY A 144 -1.21 13.80 -11.62
CA GLY A 144 -1.79 13.39 -12.90
C GLY A 144 -2.91 14.30 -13.40
N ARG A 145 -2.70 14.87 -14.59
CA ARG A 145 -3.76 15.28 -15.51
C ARG A 145 -4.35 14.00 -16.13
N LEU A 146 -5.59 13.68 -15.82
CA LEU A 146 -6.32 12.56 -16.45
C LEU A 146 -6.54 12.86 -17.94
N SER A 147 -6.01 12.02 -18.83
CA SER A 147 -6.35 12.02 -20.27
C SER A 147 -7.48 11.01 -20.53
N PRO A 148 -8.56 11.38 -21.25
CA PRO A 148 -9.65 10.46 -21.56
C PRO A 148 -9.36 9.69 -22.85
N THR A 149 -9.16 8.38 -22.76
CA THR A 149 -9.26 7.49 -23.92
C THR A 149 -10.74 7.16 -24.17
N LYS A 150 -11.22 7.54 -25.35
CA LYS A 150 -12.57 7.23 -25.86
C LYS A 150 -12.57 5.85 -26.51
N THR A 151 -13.56 5.02 -26.21
CA THR A 151 -14.11 4.03 -27.17
C THR A 151 -15.59 3.74 -26.85
N ASN A 152 -16.41 3.68 -27.91
CA ASN A 152 -17.87 3.56 -27.90
C ASN A 152 -18.38 2.14 -27.55
N PRO A 153 -19.68 2.00 -27.21
CA PRO A 153 -20.24 0.79 -26.60
C PRO A 153 -20.91 -0.13 -27.63
N GLU A 154 -20.75 -1.44 -27.47
CA GLU A 154 -21.74 -2.42 -27.93
C GLU A 154 -22.12 -3.33 -26.76
N ARG A 155 -23.44 -3.40 -26.53
CA ARG A 155 -24.07 -4.15 -25.45
C ARG A 155 -24.10 -5.63 -25.79
N VAL A 156 -23.52 -6.45 -24.92
CA VAL A 156 -23.95 -7.84 -24.71
C VAL A 156 -24.12 -8.03 -23.21
N ASP A 157 -25.35 -8.37 -22.83
CA ASP A 157 -25.82 -8.52 -21.46
C ASP A 157 -25.31 -9.87 -20.93
N ASN A 158 -24.09 -9.88 -20.37
CA ASN A 158 -23.58 -10.94 -19.51
C ASN A 158 -23.11 -10.28 -18.22
N MET A 159 -23.72 -10.65 -17.11
CA MET A 159 -23.39 -10.18 -15.76
C MET A 159 -22.09 -10.88 -15.29
N GLU A 160 -21.00 -10.66 -16.01
CA GLU A 160 -19.66 -10.86 -15.50
C GLU A 160 -19.36 -9.64 -14.64
N VAL A 161 -19.20 -9.85 -13.33
CA VAL A 161 -18.61 -8.84 -12.46
C VAL A 161 -17.18 -8.71 -12.93
N ASP A 162 -16.93 -7.76 -13.83
CA ASP A 162 -15.60 -7.41 -14.28
C ASP A 162 -14.80 -7.12 -13.01
N HIS A 163 -13.91 -8.05 -12.65
CA HIS A 163 -13.06 -7.91 -11.48
C HIS A 163 -12.04 -6.83 -11.85
N ILE A 164 -12.45 -5.57 -11.68
CA ILE A 164 -11.54 -4.44 -11.80
C ILE A 164 -10.48 -4.66 -10.73
N ASP A 165 -9.26 -4.93 -11.19
CA ASP A 165 -8.09 -5.05 -10.34
C ASP A 165 -7.75 -3.66 -9.78
N VAL A 166 -8.33 -3.35 -8.61
CA VAL A 166 -8.15 -2.06 -7.93
C VAL A 166 -6.85 -2.07 -7.13
N GLY A 167 -5.84 -1.34 -7.62
CA GLY A 167 -4.59 -1.06 -6.91
C GLY A 167 -4.71 0.06 -5.86
N ILE A 168 -3.56 0.44 -5.27
CA ILE A 168 -3.46 1.48 -4.24
C ILE A 168 -2.76 2.72 -4.78
N ALA A 169 -3.38 3.90 -4.69
CA ALA A 169 -2.71 5.17 -4.91
C ALA A 169 -2.34 5.80 -3.55
N THR A 170 -1.04 6.02 -3.29
CA THR A 170 -0.55 6.54 -1.99
C THR A 170 0.75 7.34 -2.16
N GLY A 171 1.39 7.74 -1.05
CA GLY A 171 2.68 8.42 -1.07
C GLY A 171 3.36 8.41 0.29
N ASN A 172 3.97 9.54 0.66
CA ASN A 172 4.78 9.73 1.88
C ASN A 172 3.96 9.76 3.19
N TRP A 173 3.15 8.73 3.42
CA TRP A 173 2.25 8.57 4.56
C TRP A 173 2.97 8.72 5.90
N GLY A 174 2.58 9.71 6.70
CA GLY A 174 3.16 9.98 8.01
C GLY A 174 4.57 10.59 8.01
N CYS A 175 5.13 10.97 6.85
CA CYS A 175 6.54 11.42 6.77
C CYS A 175 6.74 12.93 6.87
N GLY A 176 5.66 13.72 6.75
CA GLY A 176 5.68 15.18 6.91
C GLY A 176 5.62 15.59 8.38
N ALA A 177 4.52 16.22 8.79
CA ALA A 177 4.32 16.69 10.17
C ALA A 177 4.46 15.58 11.25
N PHE A 178 4.31 14.32 10.88
CA PHE A 178 4.41 13.18 11.79
C PHE A 178 5.82 12.59 11.88
N GLY A 179 6.78 13.02 11.04
CA GLY A 179 8.20 12.70 11.18
C GLY A 179 8.58 11.23 10.95
N GLY A 180 7.78 10.49 10.19
CA GLY A 180 8.12 9.15 9.72
C GLY A 180 9.25 9.13 8.70
N ASP A 181 9.97 8.02 8.64
CA ASP A 181 11.01 7.75 7.66
C ASP A 181 10.38 7.31 6.32
N PRO A 182 10.53 8.08 5.23
CA PRO A 182 9.88 7.81 3.96
C PRO A 182 10.33 6.50 3.31
N GLU A 183 11.59 6.09 3.47
CA GLU A 183 12.08 4.85 2.86
C GLU A 183 11.45 3.63 3.55
N VAL A 184 11.40 3.66 4.88
CA VAL A 184 10.75 2.61 5.69
C VAL A 184 9.24 2.60 5.41
N LYS A 185 8.60 3.76 5.33
CA LYS A 185 7.15 3.88 5.09
C LYS A 185 6.72 3.42 3.70
N ALA A 186 7.54 3.65 2.67
CA ALA A 186 7.28 3.14 1.32
C ALA A 186 7.25 1.60 1.32
N VAL A 187 8.25 0.99 1.95
CA VAL A 187 8.38 -0.48 2.03
C VAL A 187 7.25 -1.09 2.88
N ILE A 188 6.90 -0.47 4.01
CA ILE A 188 5.76 -0.90 4.84
C ILE A 188 4.46 -0.92 4.03
N GLN A 189 4.20 0.13 3.25
CA GLN A 189 3.00 0.19 2.42
C GLN A 189 3.02 -0.86 1.31
N TRP A 190 4.18 -1.11 0.70
CA TRP A 190 4.31 -2.15 -0.32
C TRP A 190 4.10 -3.55 0.24
N LEU A 191 4.66 -3.84 1.42
CA LEU A 191 4.43 -5.10 2.14
C LEU A 191 2.95 -5.30 2.47
N ALA A 192 2.30 -4.27 3.00
CA ALA A 192 0.87 -4.30 3.32
C ALA A 192 -0.01 -4.50 2.08
N ALA A 193 0.28 -3.81 0.98
CA ALA A 193 -0.47 -3.95 -0.28
C ALA A 193 -0.29 -5.34 -0.89
N SER A 194 0.94 -5.87 -0.87
CA SER A 194 1.26 -7.22 -1.32
C SER A 194 0.52 -8.27 -0.50
N GLN A 195 0.52 -8.13 0.83
CA GLN A 195 -0.21 -9.04 1.73
C GLN A 195 -1.73 -8.94 1.55
N ALA A 196 -2.24 -7.74 1.23
CA ALA A 196 -3.64 -7.52 0.91
C ALA A 196 -4.02 -7.95 -0.53
N LEU A 197 -3.10 -8.56 -1.28
CA LEU A 197 -3.31 -9.05 -2.64
C LEU A 197 -3.78 -7.94 -3.59
N ARG A 198 -3.27 -6.72 -3.38
CA ARG A 198 -3.47 -5.61 -4.30
C ARG A 198 -2.58 -5.83 -5.53
N PRO A 199 -3.08 -5.60 -6.75
CA PRO A 199 -2.34 -5.89 -7.98
C PRO A 199 -1.15 -4.92 -8.18
N PHE A 200 -1.29 -3.68 -7.72
CA PHE A 200 -0.24 -2.66 -7.80
C PHE A 200 -0.42 -1.57 -6.75
N ILE A 201 0.65 -0.79 -6.57
CA ILE A 201 0.69 0.44 -5.78
C ILE A 201 1.35 1.55 -6.62
N SER A 202 0.60 2.61 -6.89
CA SER A 202 1.08 3.87 -7.48
C SER A 202 1.53 4.79 -6.35
N TYR A 203 2.84 5.00 -6.25
CA TYR A 203 3.46 5.74 -5.15
C TYR A 203 3.94 7.13 -5.58
N TYR A 204 3.29 8.17 -5.08
CA TYR A 204 3.63 9.56 -5.35
C TYR A 204 4.72 10.03 -4.38
N THR A 205 5.93 10.22 -4.89
CA THR A 205 7.11 10.55 -4.07
C THR A 205 7.20 12.03 -3.71
N PHE A 206 6.53 12.90 -4.48
CA PHE A 206 6.64 14.37 -4.38
C PHE A 206 8.10 14.84 -4.41
N GLU A 207 8.91 14.26 -5.31
CA GLU A 207 10.32 14.63 -5.55
C GLU A 207 11.22 14.53 -4.31
N LEU A 208 10.83 13.68 -3.35
CA LEU A 208 11.59 13.52 -2.13
C LEU A 208 12.91 12.79 -2.40
N GLU A 209 14.03 13.48 -2.20
CA GLU A 209 15.39 12.98 -2.52
C GLU A 209 15.69 11.59 -1.93
N LYS A 210 15.18 11.30 -0.72
CA LYS A 210 15.36 9.99 -0.06
C LYS A 210 14.77 8.82 -0.86
N LEU A 211 13.84 9.07 -1.77
CA LEU A 211 13.13 8.06 -2.55
C LEU A 211 13.58 8.00 -4.02
N LEU A 212 14.65 8.71 -4.41
CA LEU A 212 15.14 8.74 -5.80
C LEU A 212 15.45 7.33 -6.37
N ASN A 213 15.89 6.41 -5.52
CA ASN A 213 16.26 5.06 -5.93
C ASN A 213 15.11 4.04 -5.74
N LEU A 214 13.89 4.49 -5.42
CA LEU A 214 12.78 3.58 -5.10
C LEU A 214 12.48 2.63 -6.26
N ASP A 215 12.36 3.13 -7.49
CA ASP A 215 12.07 2.29 -8.67
C ASP A 215 13.15 1.22 -8.90
N GLN A 216 14.42 1.62 -8.82
CA GLN A 216 15.55 0.71 -9.01
C GLN A 216 15.58 -0.41 -7.96
N VAL A 217 15.25 -0.08 -6.71
CA VAL A 217 15.12 -1.08 -5.63
C VAL A 217 13.93 -2.01 -5.89
N CYS A 218 12.79 -1.48 -6.36
CA CYS A 218 11.62 -2.29 -6.68
C CYS A 218 11.93 -3.28 -7.81
N GLU A 219 12.53 -2.82 -8.90
CA GLU A 219 12.97 -3.66 -10.02
C GLU A 219 13.94 -4.76 -9.55
N TRP A 220 14.90 -4.40 -8.69
CA TRP A 220 15.85 -5.37 -8.15
C TRP A 220 15.15 -6.45 -7.31
N ILE A 221 14.26 -6.06 -6.39
CA ILE A 221 13.51 -7.00 -5.54
C ILE A 221 12.62 -7.93 -6.39
N LEU A 222 11.91 -7.38 -7.38
CA LEU A 222 11.05 -8.15 -8.29
C LEU A 222 11.87 -9.14 -9.14
N ALA A 223 13.03 -8.72 -9.65
CA ALA A 223 13.93 -9.59 -10.41
C ALA A 223 14.45 -10.77 -9.56
N HIS A 224 14.65 -10.57 -8.26
CA HIS A 224 15.08 -11.61 -7.32
C HIS A 224 13.91 -12.40 -6.72
N LYS A 225 12.66 -12.07 -7.07
CA LYS A 225 11.44 -12.77 -6.66
C LYS A 225 11.28 -12.88 -5.14
N TRP A 226 11.64 -11.83 -4.41
CA TRP A 226 11.47 -11.82 -2.97
C TRP A 226 9.99 -11.90 -2.58
N THR A 227 9.73 -12.68 -1.54
CA THR A 227 8.44 -12.77 -0.86
C THR A 227 8.24 -11.60 0.11
N VAL A 228 6.99 -11.39 0.54
CA VAL A 228 6.66 -10.43 1.61
C VAL A 228 7.48 -10.71 2.88
N GLY A 229 7.64 -11.98 3.24
CA GLY A 229 8.40 -12.38 4.43
C GLY A 229 9.91 -12.09 4.35
N GLU A 230 10.52 -12.29 3.18
CA GLU A 230 11.93 -11.96 2.96
C GLU A 230 12.18 -10.45 3.04
N LEU A 231 11.35 -9.65 2.37
CA LEU A 231 11.47 -8.18 2.42
C LEU A 231 11.19 -7.64 3.84
N TRP A 232 10.21 -8.18 4.55
CA TRP A 232 9.97 -7.86 5.96
C TRP A 232 11.18 -8.19 6.84
N THR A 233 11.78 -9.36 6.65
CA THR A 233 12.98 -9.78 7.40
C THR A 233 14.13 -8.79 7.19
N MET A 234 14.36 -8.36 5.95
CA MET A 234 15.39 -7.38 5.63
C MET A 234 15.09 -6.00 6.21
N LEU A 235 13.83 -5.58 6.22
CA LEU A 235 13.41 -4.32 6.86
C LEU A 235 13.66 -4.35 8.38
N VAL A 236 13.34 -5.46 9.04
CA VAL A 236 13.57 -5.64 10.48
C VAL A 236 15.06 -5.68 10.82
N ASP A 237 15.88 -6.37 10.02
CA ASP A 237 17.34 -6.40 10.20
C ASP A 237 17.93 -4.99 10.05
N TYR A 238 17.56 -4.27 8.98
CA TYR A 238 17.97 -2.89 8.78
C TYR A 238 17.65 -2.02 10.00
N CYS A 239 16.40 -2.04 10.46
CA CYS A 239 15.95 -1.23 11.58
C CYS A 239 16.71 -1.57 12.87
N THR A 240 17.04 -2.85 13.07
CA THR A 240 17.86 -3.32 14.19
C THR A 240 19.29 -2.78 14.11
N LYS A 241 19.92 -2.88 12.94
CA LYS A 241 21.29 -2.38 12.68
C LYS A 241 21.38 -0.86 12.81
N LEU A 242 20.40 -0.15 12.28
CA LEU A 242 20.30 1.31 12.39
C LEU A 242 20.22 1.74 13.86
N ARG A 243 19.38 1.08 14.66
CA ARG A 243 19.26 1.36 16.10
C ARG A 243 20.50 1.04 16.90
N LYS A 244 21.27 0.02 16.50
CA LYS A 244 22.57 -0.31 17.11
C LYS A 244 23.71 0.61 16.64
N GLY A 245 23.46 1.47 15.65
CA GLY A 245 24.48 2.32 15.04
C GLY A 245 25.44 1.58 14.11
N GLU A 246 25.11 0.36 13.70
CA GLU A 246 25.91 -0.47 12.77
C GLU A 246 25.82 0.03 11.32
N THR A 247 24.77 0.78 10.98
CA THR A 247 24.60 1.46 9.70
C THR A 247 24.10 2.88 9.92
N LYS A 248 24.44 3.77 8.97
CA LYS A 248 23.91 5.14 8.88
C LYS A 248 23.29 5.44 7.52
N ARG A 249 23.25 4.44 6.62
CA ARG A 249 22.70 4.59 5.27
C ARG A 249 21.17 4.49 5.33
N GLY A 250 20.48 5.13 4.39
CA GLY A 250 19.05 4.88 4.14
C GLY A 250 18.81 3.41 3.79
N PHE A 251 17.61 2.91 4.06
CA PHE A 251 17.20 1.54 3.77
C PHE A 251 17.41 1.17 2.30
N LEU A 252 16.95 2.01 1.35
CA LEU A 252 17.00 1.71 -0.08
C LEU A 252 18.44 1.50 -0.55
N LEU A 253 19.35 2.35 -0.07
CA LEU A 253 20.77 2.27 -0.37
C LEU A 253 21.46 1.11 0.37
N TRP A 254 21.02 0.81 1.60
CA TRP A 254 21.54 -0.28 2.41
C TRP A 254 21.16 -1.66 1.85
N LEU A 255 19.97 -1.78 1.26
CA LEU A 255 19.41 -3.07 0.85
C LEU A 255 20.11 -3.67 -0.37
N VAL A 256 20.36 -2.86 -1.39
CA VAL A 256 20.83 -3.35 -2.70
C VAL A 256 22.37 -3.31 -2.76
N PRO A 257 23.04 -4.48 -2.93
CA PRO A 257 24.49 -4.54 -2.83
C PRO A 257 25.27 -3.72 -3.88
N THR A 258 24.69 -3.57 -5.07
CA THR A 258 25.33 -2.82 -6.17
C THR A 258 25.47 -1.33 -5.84
N PHE A 259 24.66 -0.80 -4.92
CA PHE A 259 24.81 0.57 -4.44
C PHE A 259 25.92 0.74 -3.38
N HIS A 260 26.63 -0.32 -2.96
CA HIS A 260 27.79 -0.18 -2.07
C HIS A 260 29.07 0.28 -2.80
N GLN A 261 29.06 0.30 -4.14
CA GLN A 261 30.24 0.62 -4.96
C GLN A 261 30.26 2.05 -5.52
N GLN A 262 29.26 2.88 -5.18
CA GLN A 262 29.18 4.32 -5.49
C GLN A 262 29.32 5.13 -4.21
#